data_AF-A0A7K8JE13-F1
#
_entry.id   AF-A0A7K8JE13-F1
#
_cell.length_a   1.000
_cell.length_b   1.000
_cell.length_c   1.000
_cell.angle_alpha   90.00
_cell.angle_beta   90.00
_cell.angle_gamma   90.00
#
_symmetry.space_group_name_H-M   'P 1'
#
loop_
_entity.id
_entity.type
_entity.pdbx_description
1 polymer ?
#
loop_
_entity_poly.entity_id
_entity_poly.type
_entity_poly.pdbx_seq_one_letter_code
_entity_poly.pdbx_strand_id
1 'polypeptide(L)' 'ELLGHMVATDVVPNEDWTHQLLVLLETLPRPPRRGVTSSCQVEHISLEQPLSRHW' A
#
# COMPACT_ATOMS: atom_id res chain seq x y z
N GLU A 1 -13.05 11.34 -8.44
CA GLU A 1 -11.97 11.49 -7.45
C GLU A 1 -12.19 10.48 -6.34
N LEU A 2 -11.25 9.55 -6.16
CA LEU A 2 -11.30 8.59 -5.06
C LEU A 2 -11.01 9.35 -3.77
N LEU A 3 -11.96 9.32 -2.83
CA LEU A 3 -11.77 9.74 -1.44
C LEU A 3 -10.90 8.67 -0.74
N GLY A 4 -9.61 8.64 -1.09
CA GLY A 4 -8.62 7.81 -0.42
C GLY A 4 -7.53 8.71 0.11
N HIS A 5 -7.39 8.81 1.42
CA HIS A 5 -6.25 9.48 2.01
C HIS A 5 -5.14 8.44 2.18
N MET A 6 -4.01 8.66 1.52
CA MET A 6 -2.85 7.77 1.61
C MET A 6 -1.81 8.37 2.55
N VAL A 7 -1.36 7.58 3.53
CA VAL A 7 -0.31 7.94 4.46
C VAL A 7 0.77 6.88 4.41
N ALA A 8 2.03 7.30 4.42
CA ALA A 8 3.19 6.42 4.53
C ALA A 8 3.96 6.74 5.81
N THR A 9 4.54 5.72 6.45
CA THR A 9 5.51 5.95 7.54
C THR A 9 6.85 6.40 6.97
N ASP A 10 7.84 6.63 7.83
CA ASP A 10 9.23 6.61 7.38
C ASP A 10 9.70 5.17 7.14
N VAL A 11 10.86 5.01 6.48
CA VAL A 11 11.54 3.73 6.34
C VAL A 11 12.24 3.40 7.65
N VAL A 12 11.91 2.26 8.25
CA VAL A 12 12.41 1.80 9.55
C VAL A 12 13.30 0.57 9.37
N PRO A 13 14.51 0.53 9.97
CA PRO A 13 15.36 -0.65 9.92
C PRO A 13 14.84 -1.76 10.86
N ASN A 14 15.01 -3.00 10.43
CA ASN A 14 14.75 -4.21 11.22
C ASN A 14 16.04 -4.76 11.83
N GLU A 15 15.93 -5.74 12.72
CA GLU A 15 17.08 -6.37 13.41
C GLU A 15 17.90 -7.30 12.49
N ASP A 16 17.39 -7.62 11.31
CA ASP A 16 17.95 -8.61 10.38
C ASP A 16 18.51 -8.00 9.08
N TRP A 17 18.92 -6.72 9.12
CA TRP A 17 19.41 -5.93 7.96
C TRP A 17 18.37 -5.64 6.88
N THR A 18 17.10 -5.94 7.13
CA THR A 18 16.00 -5.51 6.26
C THR A 18 15.45 -4.16 6.71
N HIS A 19 14.65 -3.55 5.84
CA HIS A 19 13.95 -2.30 6.16
C HIS A 19 12.47 -2.48 5.85
N GLN A 20 11.63 -1.72 6.55
CA GLN A 20 10.19 -1.75 6.37
C GLN A 20 9.60 -0.35 6.31
N LEU A 21 8.50 -0.24 5.56
CA LEU A 21 7.68 0.94 5.42
C LEU A 21 6.23 0.46 5.38
N LEU A 22 5.32 1.20 6.01
CA LEU A 22 3.89 0.92 5.91
C LEU A 22 3.18 2.02 5.13
N VAL A 23 2.31 1.61 4.20
CA VAL A 23 1.38 2.50 3.51
C VAL A 23 -0.04 2.17 3.96
N LEU A 24 -0.76 3.19 4.40
CA LEU A 24 -2.16 3.12 4.81
C LEU A 24 -3.02 3.85 3.78
N LEU A 25 -4.05 3.17 3.30
CA LEU A 25 -5.11 3.77 2.51
C LEU A 25 -6.37 3.89 3.38
N GLU A 26 -6.67 5.09 3.82
CA GLU A 26 -7.93 5.37 4.51
C GLU A 26 -9.05 5.41 3.48
N THR A 27 -10.02 4.51 3.64
CA THR A 27 -11.22 4.45 2.80
C THR A 27 -12.43 4.88 3.62
N LEU A 28 -13.16 5.88 3.14
CA LEU A 28 -14.39 6.31 3.81
C LEU A 28 -15.44 5.18 3.74
N PRO A 29 -16.15 4.88 4.85
CA PRO A 29 -17.26 3.94 4.87
C PRO A 29 -18.50 4.56 4.21
N ARG A 30 -18.42 4.91 2.92
CA ARG A 30 -19.63 4.94 2.08
C ARG A 30 -19.99 3.49 1.77
N PRO A 31 -21.29 3.13 1.64
CA PRO A 31 -21.67 1.78 1.24
C PRO A 31 -20.80 1.42 0.04
N PRO A 32 -20.07 0.28 0.09
CA PRO A 32 -19.05 -0.04 -0.90
C PRO A 32 -19.70 0.23 -2.23
N ARG A 33 -19.23 1.27 -2.96
CA ARG A 33 -19.68 1.47 -4.32
C ARG A 33 -19.37 0.13 -4.95
N ARG A 34 -20.40 -0.66 -5.29
CA ARG A 34 -20.22 -2.04 -5.75
C ARG A 34 -19.12 -1.98 -6.82
N GLY A 35 -17.96 -2.58 -6.55
CA GLY A 35 -16.82 -2.59 -7.48
C GLY A 35 -15.67 -1.60 -7.21
N VAL A 36 -15.48 -1.07 -6.00
CA VAL A 36 -14.17 -0.48 -5.65
C VAL A 36 -13.24 -1.59 -5.14
N THR A 37 -12.18 -1.84 -5.88
CA THR A 37 -11.08 -2.74 -5.49
C THR A 37 -9.87 -1.88 -5.14
N SER A 38 -9.22 -2.16 -4.01
CA SER A 38 -7.97 -1.48 -3.66
C SER A 38 -6.80 -2.38 -4.00
N SER A 39 -5.71 -1.80 -4.50
CA SER A 39 -4.47 -2.54 -4.69
C SER A 39 -3.27 -1.76 -4.17
N CYS A 40 -2.30 -2.50 -3.66
CA CYS A 40 -0.99 -2.01 -3.26
C CYS A 40 0.03 -2.53 -4.28
N GLN A 41 0.77 -1.61 -4.91
CA GLN A 41 1.88 -1.92 -5.80
C GLN A 41 3.19 -1.64 -5.07
N VAL A 42 4.13 -2.58 -5.14
CA VAL A 42 5.48 -2.44 -4.59
C VAL A 42 6.50 -2.59 -5.70
N GLU A 43 7.24 -1.52 -5.96
CA GLU A 43 8.37 -1.48 -6.88
C GLU A 43 9.67 -1.41 -6.08
N HIS A 44 10.64 -2.24 -6.46
CA HIS A 44 11.95 -2.26 -5.83
C HIS A 44 12.98 -2.80 -6.82
N ILE A 45 14.22 -2.29 -6.77
CA ILE A 45 15.28 -2.65 -7.74
C ILE A 45 15.62 -4.15 -7.74
N SER A 46 15.35 -4.85 -6.64
CA SER A 46 15.58 -6.29 -6.54
C SER A 46 14.45 -7.14 -7.15
N LEU A 47 13.35 -6.51 -7.58
CA LEU A 47 12.20 -7.20 -8.16
C LEU A 47 12.24 -7.07 -9.68
N GLU A 48 12.09 -8.19 -10.38
CA GLU A 48 11.99 -8.20 -11.85
C GLU A 48 10.69 -7.52 -12.34
N GLN A 49 9.61 -7.64 -11.56
CA GLN A 49 8.30 -7.05 -11.85
C GLN A 49 7.67 -6.48 -10.56
N PRO A 50 6.82 -5.45 -10.66
CA PRO A 50 6.12 -4.90 -9.50
C PRO A 50 5.28 -5.96 -8.78
N LEU A 51 5.33 -5.98 -7.46
CA LEU A 51 4.47 -6.83 -6.65
C LEU A 51 3.11 -6.17 -6.45
N SER A 52 2.05 -6.89 -6.80
CA SER A 52 0.67 -6.42 -6.68
C SER A 52 -0.10 -7.21 -5.63
N ARG A 53 -0.74 -6.51 -4.69
CA ARG A 53 -1.64 -7.09 -3.68
C ARG A 53 -3.00 -6.40 -3.75
N HIS A 54 -4.05 -7.19 -3.95
CA HIS A 54 -5.43 -6.72 -4.06
C HIS A 54 -6.18 -7.01 -2.76
N TRP A 55 -7.02 -6.06 -2.36
CA TRP A 55 -7.88 -6.12 -1.17
C TRP A 55 -9.31 -5.73 -1.54
#